data_AF-A0A6G0V2F8-F1
#
_entry.id   AF-A0A6G0V2F8-F1
#
_cell.length_a   1.000
_cell.length_b   1.000
_cell.length_c   1.000
_cell.angle_alpha   90.00
_cell.angle_beta   90.00
_cell.angle_gamma   90.00
#
_symmetry.space_group_name_H-M   'P 1'
#
loop_
_entity.id
_entity.type
_entity.pdbx_description
1 polymer ?
#
loop_
_entity_poly.entity_id
_entity_poly.type
_entity_poly.pdbx_seq_one_letter_code
_entity_poly.pdbx_strand_id
1 'polypeptide(L)'
;MFNVLFSLAKDNGSGIGPVTSPGNSSRDNLIMTVFKQYRIRAKILEPYRRLKNALKTMQDEYLQSKDNSVFMRYARMQQMIHEVIRLEKQYWQLVDIPPQEISESPNAYVLKIMNLLDEKGGQQPVKTGGIASLLGATMLNVAEKTKDQNLYEQIRGKSTDELRRECDRLYVELYKLIRKYLGLRRVVQELTESFQDTRFYPIVPRYPLLKTMIKRVLRAPAFAEICHEINDIKGFLGNKFDEVGLTEEEMEEVISIIEAIGTTDVDRAEKDLLSYADEKFSGEKKQKFQQVLQKMKDEVTQLKEAFGKLMESFSKSLFNPDRNLGSWDDPEEEEENLKDQERHDDHENAKDHEEL
;
A
#
# COMPACT_ATOMS: atom_id res chain seq x y z
N MET A 1 16.31 -12.89 35.58
CA MET A 1 16.23 -14.36 35.55
C MET A 1 15.31 -14.75 34.41
N PHE A 2 15.92 -15.14 33.30
CA PHE A 2 15.27 -15.60 32.07
C PHE A 2 14.77 -17.03 32.29
N ASN A 3 13.46 -17.26 32.27
CA ASN A 3 12.85 -18.60 32.22
C ASN A 3 11.33 -18.51 31.94
N VAL A 4 10.92 -18.12 30.72
CA VAL A 4 9.59 -18.46 30.15
C VAL A 4 9.68 -18.43 28.60
N LEU A 5 10.69 -19.08 28.00
CA LEU A 5 10.92 -19.00 26.55
C LEU A 5 11.01 -20.34 25.79
N PHE A 6 10.68 -21.49 26.38
CA PHE A 6 10.66 -22.76 25.64
C PHE A 6 9.57 -23.71 26.13
N SER A 7 8.33 -23.45 25.72
CA SER A 7 7.23 -24.43 25.71
C SER A 7 6.15 -23.94 24.77
N LEU A 8 6.36 -24.13 23.45
CA LEU A 8 5.32 -24.07 22.42
C LEU A 8 5.79 -24.71 21.09
N ALA A 9 6.76 -25.62 21.16
CA ALA A 9 7.06 -26.54 20.07
C ALA A 9 6.44 -27.88 20.46
N LYS A 10 5.29 -28.17 19.84
CA LYS A 10 4.56 -29.45 19.77
C LYS A 10 3.08 -29.23 20.06
N ASP A 11 2.32 -28.93 19.01
CA ASP A 11 1.13 -29.72 18.72
C ASP A 11 0.76 -29.62 17.23
N ASN A 12 0.48 -30.80 16.69
CA ASN A 12 0.11 -31.08 15.32
C ASN A 12 -1.33 -30.61 15.04
N GLY A 13 -1.55 -30.12 13.82
CA GLY A 13 -2.76 -30.43 13.05
C GLY A 13 -4.02 -29.61 13.32
N SER A 14 -4.13 -28.44 12.69
CA SER A 14 -5.32 -27.99 11.93
C SER A 14 -5.11 -26.55 11.47
N GLY A 15 -4.51 -26.37 10.29
CA GLY A 15 -4.42 -25.08 9.63
C GLY A 15 -5.80 -24.64 9.13
N ILE A 16 -6.55 -23.93 9.96
CA ILE A 16 -7.72 -23.17 9.52
C ILE A 16 -7.20 -21.82 9.02
N GLY A 17 -6.82 -21.78 7.74
CA GLY A 17 -6.72 -20.54 6.99
C GLY A 17 -8.12 -19.92 6.81
N PRO A 18 -8.25 -18.60 6.66
CA PRO A 18 -9.54 -17.92 6.70
C PRO A 18 -10.28 -18.01 5.36
N VAL A 19 -10.59 -19.22 4.87
CA VAL A 19 -11.59 -19.44 3.81
C VAL A 19 -12.18 -20.86 3.96
N THR A 20 -13.25 -21.02 4.73
CA THR A 20 -14.13 -22.21 4.60
C THR A 20 -15.30 -21.87 3.67
N SER A 21 -15.38 -22.56 2.53
CA SER A 21 -16.43 -22.43 1.49
C SER A 21 -17.74 -23.14 1.86
N PRO A 22 -18.83 -22.84 1.12
CA PRO A 22 -19.49 -23.85 0.30
C PRO A 22 -19.64 -23.46 -1.18
N GLY A 23 -19.86 -24.48 -2.03
CA GLY A 23 -19.64 -24.53 -3.48
C GLY A 23 -20.21 -23.41 -4.34
N ASN A 24 -19.54 -23.15 -5.45
CA ASN A 24 -19.80 -22.12 -6.47
C ASN A 24 -19.70 -20.65 -6.01
N SER A 25 -19.71 -20.39 -4.70
CA SER A 25 -19.55 -19.05 -4.12
C SER A 25 -18.08 -18.62 -3.86
N SER A 26 -17.09 -19.52 -3.98
CA SER A 26 -15.74 -19.24 -3.46
C SER A 26 -14.93 -18.24 -4.29
N ARG A 27 -15.10 -18.24 -5.62
CA ARG A 27 -14.35 -17.36 -6.52
C ARG A 27 -14.91 -15.94 -6.53
N ASP A 28 -16.23 -15.80 -6.66
CA ASP A 28 -16.87 -14.47 -6.66
C ASP A 28 -16.75 -13.77 -5.30
N ASN A 29 -16.87 -14.52 -4.20
CA ASN A 29 -16.59 -13.98 -2.86
C ASN A 29 -15.13 -13.54 -2.72
N LEU A 30 -14.20 -14.27 -3.31
CA LEU A 30 -12.78 -13.93 -3.28
C LEU A 30 -12.47 -12.71 -4.16
N ILE A 31 -13.06 -12.61 -5.35
CA ILE A 31 -13.01 -11.42 -6.21
C ILE A 31 -13.52 -10.20 -5.43
N MET A 32 -14.69 -10.32 -4.81
CA MET A 32 -15.28 -9.24 -4.01
C MET A 32 -14.40 -8.86 -2.82
N THR A 33 -13.82 -9.84 -2.12
CA THR A 33 -12.93 -9.60 -0.99
C THR A 33 -11.66 -8.85 -1.41
N VAL A 34 -10.99 -9.32 -2.47
CA VAL A 34 -9.78 -8.69 -3.01
C VAL A 34 -10.10 -7.28 -3.52
N PHE A 35 -11.22 -7.10 -4.21
CA PHE A 35 -11.70 -5.79 -4.65
C PHE A 35 -11.90 -4.84 -3.47
N LYS A 36 -12.60 -5.28 -2.42
CA LYS A 36 -12.77 -4.50 -1.19
C LYS A 36 -11.44 -4.15 -0.55
N GLN A 37 -10.50 -5.09 -0.46
CA GLN A 37 -9.17 -4.84 0.09
C GLN A 37 -8.41 -3.73 -0.67
N TYR A 38 -8.43 -3.74 -2.01
CA TYR A 38 -7.81 -2.66 -2.79
C TYR A 38 -8.48 -1.31 -2.56
N ARG A 39 -9.82 -1.26 -2.49
CA ARG A 39 -10.55 -0.01 -2.21
C ARG A 39 -10.21 0.54 -0.83
N ILE A 40 -10.23 -0.32 0.20
CA ILE A 40 -9.86 0.07 1.56
C ILE A 40 -8.41 0.53 1.62
N ARG A 41 -7.50 -0.17 0.93
CA ARG A 41 -6.10 0.25 0.82
C ARG A 41 -6.00 1.65 0.24
N ALA A 42 -6.68 1.93 -0.87
CA ALA A 42 -6.67 3.26 -1.50
C ALA A 42 -7.22 4.34 -0.55
N LYS A 43 -8.34 4.07 0.13
CA LYS A 43 -8.96 4.97 1.12
C LYS A 43 -8.02 5.33 2.28
N ILE A 44 -7.17 4.42 2.75
CA ILE A 44 -6.23 4.66 3.85
C ILE A 44 -4.92 5.27 3.35
N LEU A 45 -4.47 4.85 2.17
CA LEU A 45 -3.19 5.24 1.59
C LEU A 45 -3.11 6.75 1.33
N GLU A 46 -4.20 7.35 0.87
CA GLU A 46 -4.26 8.78 0.56
C GLU A 46 -4.09 9.66 1.83
N PRO A 47 -4.91 9.50 2.90
CA PRO A 47 -4.67 10.15 4.19
C PRO A 47 -3.28 9.89 4.77
N TYR A 48 -2.78 8.66 4.66
CA TYR A 48 -1.43 8.31 5.11
C TYR A 48 -0.35 9.12 4.38
N ARG A 49 -0.43 9.23 3.05
CA ARG A 49 0.51 10.02 2.25
C ARG A 49 0.48 11.50 2.63
N ARG A 50 -0.72 12.06 2.87
CA ARG A 50 -0.86 13.45 3.30
C ARG A 50 -0.16 13.72 4.63
N LEU A 51 -0.42 12.89 5.64
CA LEU A 51 0.25 13.01 6.94
C LEU A 51 1.77 12.85 6.80
N LYS A 52 2.22 11.83 6.08
CA LYS A 52 3.65 11.58 5.83
C LYS A 52 4.32 12.80 5.19
N ASN A 53 3.74 13.32 4.12
CA ASN A 53 4.33 14.42 3.36
C ASN A 53 4.39 15.69 4.20
N ALA A 54 3.35 16.00 4.98
CA ALA A 54 3.36 17.17 5.84
C ALA A 54 4.42 17.09 6.95
N LEU A 55 4.60 15.91 7.55
CA LEU A 55 5.64 15.68 8.55
C LEU A 55 7.04 15.75 7.94
N LYS A 56 7.21 15.26 6.70
CA LYS A 56 8.45 15.45 5.93
C LYS A 56 8.72 16.92 5.63
N THR A 57 7.75 17.66 5.14
CA THR A 57 7.91 19.11 4.90
C THR A 57 8.30 19.83 6.19
N MET A 58 7.70 19.49 7.33
CA MET A 58 8.12 20.00 8.64
C MET A 58 9.58 19.64 8.97
N GLN A 59 10.02 18.42 8.67
CA GLN A 59 11.42 17.99 8.86
C GLN A 59 12.37 18.86 8.03
N ASP A 60 12.08 18.99 6.74
CA ASP A 60 12.94 19.69 5.78
C ASP A 60 13.02 21.18 6.12
N GLU A 61 11.87 21.83 6.35
CA GLU A 61 11.80 23.23 6.78
C GLU A 61 12.51 23.45 8.12
N TYR A 62 12.43 22.49 9.06
CA TYR A 62 13.11 22.60 10.35
C TYR A 62 14.63 22.50 10.21
N LEU A 63 15.12 21.64 9.31
CA LEU A 63 16.54 21.53 9.00
C LEU A 63 17.07 22.81 8.34
N GLN A 64 16.35 23.34 7.35
CA GLN A 64 16.67 24.60 6.67
C GLN A 64 16.59 25.80 7.62
N SER A 65 15.73 25.75 8.65
CA SER A 65 15.59 26.85 9.62
C SER A 65 16.81 27.10 10.51
N LYS A 66 17.84 26.23 10.46
CA LYS A 66 19.04 26.35 11.30
C LYS A 66 19.86 27.59 10.99
N ASP A 67 19.83 28.06 9.75
CA ASP A 67 20.63 29.19 9.26
C ASP A 67 19.91 30.54 9.41
N ASN A 68 18.65 30.52 9.87
CA ASN A 68 17.83 31.70 10.09
C ASN A 68 18.09 32.37 11.45
N SER A 69 17.86 33.68 11.52
CA SER A 69 17.84 34.43 12.79
C SER A 69 16.79 33.85 13.75
N VAL A 70 17.01 33.97 15.06
CA VAL A 70 16.16 33.36 16.10
C VAL A 70 14.69 33.76 15.97
N PHE A 71 14.41 35.02 15.61
CA PHE A 71 13.05 35.53 15.42
C PHE A 71 12.36 34.92 14.19
N MET A 72 13.06 34.87 13.05
CA MET A 72 12.52 34.23 11.83
C MET A 72 12.34 32.73 12.04
N ARG A 73 13.26 32.10 12.76
CA ARG A 73 13.18 30.69 13.12
C ARG A 73 11.99 30.40 14.02
N TYR A 74 11.70 31.24 15.00
CA TYR A 74 10.50 31.12 15.84
C TYR A 74 9.22 31.19 15.00
N ALA A 75 9.09 32.19 14.12
CA ALA A 75 7.93 32.33 13.23
C ALA A 75 7.76 31.11 12.31
N ARG A 76 8.85 30.61 11.73
CA ARG A 76 8.85 29.40 10.90
C ARG A 76 8.45 28.16 11.69
N MET A 77 8.93 27.97 12.92
CA MET A 77 8.52 26.85 13.77
C MET A 77 7.03 26.86 14.07
N GLN A 78 6.46 28.04 14.34
CA GLN A 78 5.01 28.16 14.51
C GLN A 78 4.26 27.80 13.23
N GLN A 79 4.71 28.28 12.08
CA GLN A 79 4.10 27.98 10.78
C GLN A 79 4.12 26.48 10.49
N MET A 80 5.28 25.82 10.61
CA MET A 80 5.43 24.37 10.44
C MET A 80 4.43 23.58 11.28
N ILE A 81 4.32 23.91 12.57
CA ILE A 81 3.41 23.23 13.49
C ILE A 81 1.95 23.50 13.10
N HIS A 82 1.59 24.73 12.76
CA HIS A 82 0.23 25.07 12.32
C HIS A 82 -0.19 24.33 11.05
N GLU A 83 0.71 24.17 10.07
CA GLU A 83 0.42 23.44 8.84
C GLU A 83 0.09 21.97 9.09
N VAL A 84 0.82 21.31 9.99
CA VAL A 84 0.55 19.93 10.39
C VAL A 84 -0.74 19.81 11.21
N ILE A 85 -0.98 20.74 12.16
CA ILE A 85 -2.22 20.77 12.95
C ILE A 85 -3.45 21.03 12.08
N ARG A 86 -3.32 21.84 11.02
CA ARG A 86 -4.42 22.10 10.10
C ARG A 86 -4.95 20.82 9.46
N LEU A 87 -4.08 19.86 9.16
CA LEU A 87 -4.47 18.56 8.62
C LEU A 87 -5.25 17.72 9.63
N GLU A 88 -4.89 17.80 10.91
CA GLU A 88 -5.63 17.14 12.00
C GLU A 88 -7.05 17.69 12.12
N LYS A 89 -7.22 19.01 12.06
CA LYS A 89 -8.52 19.68 12.12
C LYS A 89 -9.41 19.44 10.90
N GLN A 90 -8.82 19.07 9.77
CA GLN A 90 -9.53 18.65 8.56
C GLN A 90 -9.95 17.18 8.67
N TYR A 91 -10.66 16.81 9.74
CA TYR A 91 -11.04 15.42 10.06
C TYR A 91 -11.77 14.70 8.91
N TRP A 92 -12.43 15.43 7.99
CA TRP A 92 -13.05 14.83 6.81
C TRP A 92 -12.04 14.26 5.80
N GLN A 93 -10.78 14.71 5.82
CA GLN A 93 -9.71 14.19 4.98
C GLN A 93 -8.94 13.02 5.63
N LEU A 94 -9.20 12.74 6.91
CA LEU A 94 -8.56 11.67 7.67
C LEU A 94 -9.57 10.57 7.95
N VAL A 95 -9.12 9.32 7.87
CA VAL A 95 -9.98 8.15 8.06
C VAL A 95 -9.93 7.72 9.52
N ASP A 96 -11.06 7.80 10.22
CA ASP A 96 -11.16 7.39 11.62
C ASP A 96 -11.13 5.86 11.78
N ILE A 97 -9.99 5.36 12.25
CA ILE A 97 -9.70 3.94 12.44
C ILE A 97 -9.50 3.70 13.95
N PRO A 98 -10.27 2.80 14.58
CA PRO A 98 -10.08 2.44 15.98
C PRO A 98 -8.75 1.71 16.19
N PRO A 99 -8.07 1.85 17.34
CA PRO A 99 -6.86 1.09 17.63
C PRO A 99 -7.16 -0.41 17.77
N GLN A 100 -6.16 -1.24 17.47
CA GLN A 100 -6.24 -2.69 17.65
C GLN A 100 -6.29 -3.07 19.14
N GLU A 101 -7.20 -3.98 19.49
CA GLU A 101 -7.31 -4.54 20.83
C GLU A 101 -6.25 -5.64 21.05
N ILE A 102 -5.75 -5.79 22.29
CA ILE A 102 -4.64 -6.72 22.61
C ILE A 102 -5.02 -8.18 22.31
N SER A 103 -6.30 -8.54 22.45
CA SER A 103 -6.84 -9.87 22.17
C SER A 103 -7.13 -10.14 20.69
N GLU A 104 -7.04 -9.11 19.82
CA GLU A 104 -7.45 -9.20 18.43
C GLU A 104 -6.29 -9.61 17.51
N SER A 105 -6.48 -10.66 16.71
CA SER A 105 -5.47 -11.08 15.73
C SER A 105 -5.32 -10.04 14.59
N PRO A 106 -4.13 -9.92 13.96
CA PRO A 106 -3.93 -8.96 12.88
C PRO A 106 -4.94 -9.08 11.73
N ASN A 107 -5.32 -10.31 11.36
CA ASN A 107 -6.28 -10.56 10.29
C ASN A 107 -7.71 -10.20 10.71
N ALA A 108 -8.11 -10.51 11.95
CA ALA A 108 -9.40 -10.12 12.49
C ALA A 108 -9.53 -8.58 12.54
N TYR A 109 -8.46 -7.90 12.93
CA TYR A 109 -8.40 -6.44 12.95
C TYR A 109 -8.54 -5.84 11.54
N VAL A 110 -7.83 -6.36 10.53
CA VAL A 110 -7.99 -5.88 9.15
C VAL A 110 -9.43 -6.07 8.65
N LEU A 111 -10.05 -7.22 8.94
CA LEU A 111 -11.45 -7.48 8.60
C LEU A 111 -12.41 -6.47 9.26
N LYS A 112 -12.23 -6.19 10.56
CA LYS A 112 -12.99 -5.18 11.30
C LYS A 112 -12.88 -3.79 10.64
N ILE A 113 -11.66 -3.38 10.28
CA ILE A 113 -11.43 -2.10 9.60
C ILE A 113 -12.05 -2.09 8.20
N MET A 114 -11.93 -3.19 7.45
CA MET A 114 -12.55 -3.30 6.13
C MET A 114 -14.07 -3.11 6.21
N ASN A 115 -14.74 -3.78 7.14
CA ASN A 115 -16.20 -3.65 7.30
C ASN A 115 -16.60 -2.23 7.73
N LEU A 116 -15.90 -1.64 8.71
CA LEU A 116 -16.16 -0.28 9.19
C LEU A 116 -16.06 0.77 8.06
N LEU A 117 -15.05 0.64 7.20
CA LEU A 117 -14.80 1.59 6.10
C LEU A 117 -15.63 1.32 4.84
N ASP A 118 -16.21 0.12 4.73
CA ASP A 118 -17.20 -0.23 3.71
C ASP A 118 -18.56 0.38 4.10
N GLU A 119 -19.00 0.22 5.36
CA GLU A 119 -20.24 0.80 5.91
C GLU A 119 -20.23 2.33 5.90
N LYS A 120 -19.12 2.96 6.33
CA LYS A 120 -18.96 4.43 6.24
C LYS A 120 -18.89 4.94 4.79
N GLY A 121 -18.62 4.08 3.81
CA GLY A 121 -18.60 4.42 2.38
C GLY A 121 -19.96 4.82 1.81
N GLY A 122 -21.07 4.51 2.50
CA GLY A 122 -22.42 4.95 2.14
C GLY A 122 -22.89 6.26 2.80
N GLN A 123 -22.12 6.81 3.74
CA GLN A 123 -22.59 7.90 4.64
C GLN A 123 -21.64 9.10 4.76
N GLN A 124 -20.80 9.38 3.77
CA GLN A 124 -20.20 10.72 3.69
C GLN A 124 -21.00 11.61 2.73
N PRO A 125 -21.96 12.42 3.24
CA PRO A 125 -22.43 13.55 2.46
C PRO A 125 -21.27 14.54 2.39
N VAL A 126 -20.69 14.69 1.20
CA VAL A 126 -19.83 15.81 0.86
C VAL A 126 -20.66 17.08 0.98
N LYS A 127 -20.77 17.63 2.19
CA LYS A 127 -21.39 18.94 2.44
C LYS A 127 -20.38 20.01 2.07
N THR A 128 -20.22 20.28 0.78
CA THR A 128 -19.61 21.51 0.29
C THR A 128 -20.57 22.17 -0.68
N GLY A 129 -21.21 23.26 -0.21
CA GLY A 129 -22.15 24.04 -0.99
C GLY A 129 -21.48 24.71 -2.19
N GLY A 130 -22.11 24.60 -3.36
CA GLY A 130 -21.74 25.31 -4.59
C GLY A 130 -21.87 24.46 -5.85
N ILE A 131 -22.19 25.10 -6.98
CA ILE A 131 -22.37 24.45 -8.30
C ILE A 131 -21.07 23.79 -8.80
N ALA A 132 -19.90 24.35 -8.46
CA ALA A 132 -18.60 23.75 -8.75
C ALA A 132 -18.35 22.44 -7.95
N SER A 133 -18.94 22.30 -6.77
CA SER A 133 -18.84 21.07 -5.96
C SER A 133 -19.74 19.96 -6.51
N LEU A 134 -20.85 20.29 -7.18
CA LEU A 134 -21.70 19.31 -7.86
C LEU A 134 -21.01 18.76 -9.11
N LEU A 135 -20.36 19.61 -9.90
CA LEU A 135 -19.56 19.16 -11.04
C LEU A 135 -18.32 18.36 -10.60
N GLY A 136 -17.61 18.83 -9.56
CA GLY A 136 -16.48 18.11 -8.97
C GLY A 136 -16.88 16.77 -8.36
N ALA A 137 -17.98 16.71 -7.59
CA ALA A 137 -18.50 15.47 -7.04
C ALA A 137 -18.99 14.51 -8.13
N THR A 138 -19.65 15.01 -9.19
CA THR A 138 -20.10 14.14 -10.29
C THR A 138 -18.93 13.60 -11.09
N MET A 139 -17.92 14.42 -11.41
CA MET A 139 -16.73 13.96 -12.13
C MET A 139 -15.82 13.05 -11.28
N LEU A 140 -15.65 13.33 -9.98
CA LEU A 140 -14.92 12.44 -9.07
C LEU A 140 -15.66 11.12 -8.87
N ASN A 141 -16.98 11.14 -8.69
CA ASN A 141 -17.78 9.92 -8.56
C ASN A 141 -17.80 9.10 -9.86
N VAL A 142 -17.81 9.75 -11.03
CA VAL A 142 -17.69 9.06 -12.33
C VAL A 142 -16.29 8.49 -12.52
N ALA A 143 -15.24 9.25 -12.21
CA ALA A 143 -13.86 8.78 -12.32
C ALA A 143 -13.54 7.65 -11.31
N GLU A 144 -14.06 7.72 -10.09
CA GLU A 144 -13.98 6.64 -9.11
C GLU A 144 -14.74 5.42 -9.57
N LYS A 145 -15.96 5.58 -10.13
CA LYS A 145 -16.72 4.46 -10.73
C LYS A 145 -15.98 3.82 -11.90
N THR A 146 -15.36 4.60 -12.79
CA THR A 146 -14.59 4.06 -13.93
C THR A 146 -13.31 3.34 -13.45
N LYS A 147 -12.62 3.89 -12.45
CA LYS A 147 -11.45 3.24 -11.84
C LYS A 147 -11.81 1.96 -11.10
N ASP A 148 -12.90 1.99 -10.34
CA ASP A 148 -13.43 0.82 -9.63
C ASP A 148 -13.90 -0.26 -10.63
N GLN A 149 -14.53 0.13 -11.74
CA GLN A 149 -14.94 -0.78 -12.81
C GLN A 149 -13.73 -1.45 -13.48
N ASN A 150 -12.72 -0.67 -13.86
CA ASN A 150 -11.48 -1.21 -14.44
C ASN A 150 -10.73 -2.13 -13.47
N LEU A 151 -10.67 -1.75 -12.19
CA LEU A 151 -10.08 -2.57 -11.14
C LEU A 151 -10.84 -3.89 -10.96
N TYR A 152 -12.17 -3.83 -10.96
CA TYR A 152 -13.02 -5.01 -10.83
C TYR A 152 -12.81 -5.97 -12.01
N GLU A 153 -12.75 -5.46 -13.24
CA GLU A 153 -12.47 -6.25 -14.44
C GLU A 153 -11.07 -6.89 -14.42
N GLN A 154 -10.06 -6.14 -13.99
CA GLN A 154 -8.70 -6.68 -13.80
C GLN A 154 -8.66 -7.81 -12.76
N ILE A 155 -9.39 -7.67 -11.65
CA ILE A 155 -9.45 -8.71 -10.60
C ILE A 155 -10.23 -9.92 -11.12
N ARG A 156 -11.33 -9.71 -11.85
CA ARG A 156 -12.15 -10.79 -12.43
C ARG A 156 -11.36 -11.64 -13.42
N GLY A 157 -10.41 -11.05 -14.14
CA GLY A 157 -9.53 -11.74 -15.08
C GLY A 157 -8.47 -12.65 -14.43
N LYS A 158 -8.21 -12.55 -13.12
CA LYS A 158 -7.19 -13.34 -12.42
C LYS A 158 -7.65 -14.76 -12.14
N SER A 159 -6.74 -15.73 -12.10
CA SER A 159 -7.06 -17.10 -11.69
C SER A 159 -7.43 -17.19 -10.20
N THR A 160 -8.11 -18.27 -9.78
CA THR A 160 -8.53 -18.42 -8.38
C THR A 160 -7.34 -18.51 -7.43
N ASP A 161 -6.24 -19.13 -7.85
CA ASP A 161 -5.02 -19.23 -7.05
C ASP A 161 -4.23 -17.92 -7.00
N GLU A 162 -4.29 -17.09 -8.05
CA GLU A 162 -3.78 -15.71 -7.99
C GLU A 162 -4.59 -14.86 -7.03
N LEU A 163 -5.92 -14.97 -7.07
CA LEU A 163 -6.80 -14.23 -6.17
C LEU A 163 -6.55 -14.61 -4.70
N ARG A 164 -6.27 -15.88 -4.40
CA ARG A 164 -5.94 -16.33 -3.03
C ARG A 164 -4.63 -15.72 -2.55
N ARG A 165 -3.57 -15.83 -3.36
CA ARG A 165 -2.26 -15.23 -3.07
C ARG A 165 -2.36 -13.72 -2.88
N GLU A 166 -3.16 -13.07 -3.73
CA GLU A 166 -3.35 -11.62 -3.65
C GLU A 166 -4.13 -11.21 -2.40
N CYS A 167 -5.14 -11.99 -2.01
CA CYS A 167 -5.89 -11.79 -0.77
C CYS A 167 -4.97 -11.84 0.45
N ASP A 168 -4.13 -12.88 0.56
CA ASP A 168 -3.19 -13.05 1.67
C ASP A 168 -2.15 -11.92 1.71
N ARG A 169 -1.59 -11.57 0.55
CA ARG A 169 -0.66 -10.45 0.41
C ARG A 169 -1.28 -9.13 0.85
N LEU A 170 -2.51 -8.85 0.39
CA LEU A 170 -3.22 -7.62 0.70
C LEU A 170 -3.59 -7.52 2.19
N TYR A 171 -3.90 -8.62 2.87
CA TYR A 171 -4.10 -8.60 4.32
C TYR A 171 -2.88 -8.09 5.07
N VAL A 172 -1.69 -8.62 4.75
CA VAL A 172 -0.44 -8.21 5.38
C VAL A 172 -0.12 -6.75 5.06
N GLU A 173 -0.30 -6.33 3.81
CA GLU A 173 -0.03 -4.95 3.39
C GLU A 173 -1.00 -3.94 4.01
N LEU A 174 -2.29 -4.28 4.10
CA LEU A 174 -3.30 -3.46 4.77
C LEU A 174 -2.97 -3.31 6.25
N TYR A 175 -2.63 -4.41 6.94
CA TYR A 175 -2.25 -4.34 8.34
C TYR A 175 -1.06 -3.40 8.56
N LYS A 176 0.00 -3.54 7.78
CA LYS A 176 1.18 -2.66 7.84
C LYS A 176 0.80 -1.20 7.56
N LEU A 177 -0.03 -0.94 6.55
CA LEU A 177 -0.48 0.40 6.19
C LEU A 177 -1.32 1.04 7.31
N ILE A 178 -2.27 0.31 7.89
CA ILE A 178 -3.10 0.76 9.00
C ILE A 178 -2.22 1.12 10.20
N ARG A 179 -1.24 0.28 10.54
CA ARG A 179 -0.29 0.52 11.64
C ARG A 179 0.52 1.79 11.41
N LYS A 180 1.10 1.97 10.21
CA LYS A 180 1.85 3.18 9.85
C LYS A 180 0.98 4.43 9.92
N TYR A 181 -0.24 4.36 9.38
CA TYR A 181 -1.21 5.46 9.42
C TYR A 181 -1.57 5.86 10.85
N LEU A 182 -1.94 4.91 11.70
CA LEU A 182 -2.27 5.17 13.10
C LEU A 182 -1.09 5.72 13.89
N GLY A 183 0.12 5.23 13.61
CA GLY A 183 1.35 5.76 14.19
C GLY A 183 1.54 7.25 13.88
N LEU A 184 1.44 7.64 12.62
CA LEU A 184 1.52 9.04 12.21
C LEU A 184 0.39 9.89 12.80
N ARG A 185 -0.83 9.36 12.83
CA ARG A 185 -1.99 10.07 13.39
C ARG A 185 -1.80 10.38 14.86
N ARG A 186 -1.26 9.44 15.65
CA ARG A 186 -0.92 9.66 17.06
C ARG A 186 0.12 10.76 17.22
N VAL A 187 1.20 10.73 16.42
CA VAL A 187 2.24 11.78 16.46
C VAL A 187 1.66 13.17 16.21
N VAL A 188 0.74 13.28 15.24
CA VAL A 188 0.07 14.55 14.92
C VAL A 188 -0.89 14.98 16.03
N GLN A 189 -1.65 14.06 16.62
CA GLN A 189 -2.53 14.35 17.76
C GLN A 189 -1.74 14.87 18.98
N GLU A 190 -0.67 14.17 19.35
CA GLU A 190 0.22 14.59 20.44
C GLU A 190 0.85 15.97 20.18
N LEU A 191 1.23 16.26 18.92
CA LEU A 191 1.71 17.58 18.52
C LEU A 191 0.61 18.64 18.68
N THR A 192 -0.62 18.36 18.25
CA THR A 192 -1.75 19.28 18.37
C THR A 192 -2.06 19.62 19.82
N GLU A 193 -2.18 18.61 20.68
CA GLU A 193 -2.42 18.77 22.12
C GLU A 193 -1.30 19.59 22.76
N SER A 194 -0.05 19.18 22.55
CA SER A 194 1.13 19.88 23.08
C SER A 194 1.18 21.33 22.62
N PHE A 195 0.83 21.61 21.36
CA PHE A 195 0.85 22.97 20.83
C PHE A 195 -0.25 23.86 21.44
N GLN A 196 -1.43 23.30 21.71
CA GLN A 196 -2.51 24.04 22.37
C GLN A 196 -2.08 24.52 23.77
N ASP A 197 -1.34 23.69 24.51
CA ASP A 197 -0.80 24.04 25.82
C ASP A 197 0.20 25.20 25.74
N THR A 198 0.89 25.38 24.60
CA THR A 198 1.84 26.49 24.43
C THR A 198 1.19 27.87 24.33
N ARG A 199 -0.14 27.95 24.11
CA ARG A 199 -0.83 29.22 23.87
C ARG A 199 -0.77 30.16 25.07
N PHE A 200 -0.58 29.62 26.28
CA PHE A 200 -0.50 30.37 27.52
C PHE A 200 0.89 30.94 27.83
N TYR A 201 1.90 30.62 27.03
CA TYR A 201 3.29 31.04 27.26
C TYR A 201 3.69 32.23 26.38
N PRO A 202 4.45 33.21 26.93
CA PRO A 202 5.02 34.31 26.13
C PRO A 202 6.11 33.81 25.18
N ILE A 203 6.52 34.64 24.21
CA ILE A 203 7.37 34.26 23.07
C ILE A 203 8.67 33.55 23.49
N VAL A 204 9.38 34.09 24.48
CA VAL A 204 10.69 33.57 24.92
C VAL A 204 10.62 32.13 25.47
N PRO A 205 9.77 31.80 26.46
CA PRO A 205 9.62 30.42 26.92
C PRO A 205 8.89 29.53 25.91
N ARG A 206 8.12 30.11 24.97
CA ARG A 206 7.42 29.35 23.93
C ARG A 206 8.37 28.80 22.88
N TYR A 207 9.41 29.52 22.49
CA TYR A 207 10.39 29.04 21.50
C TYR A 207 11.01 27.66 21.81
N PRO A 208 11.59 27.39 23.01
CA PRO A 208 12.14 26.08 23.32
C PRO A 208 11.08 24.97 23.37
N LEU A 209 9.82 25.30 23.72
CA LEU A 209 8.71 24.35 23.66
C LEU A 209 8.42 23.92 22.21
N LEU A 210 8.25 24.87 21.29
CA LEU A 210 8.03 24.58 19.86
C LEU A 210 9.16 23.75 19.26
N LYS A 211 10.41 24.13 19.57
CA LYS A 211 11.60 23.39 19.15
C LYS A 211 11.60 21.96 19.67
N THR A 212 11.19 21.76 20.92
CA THR A 212 11.11 20.43 21.54
C THR A 212 9.99 19.59 20.94
N MET A 213 8.84 20.19 20.63
CA MET A 213 7.71 19.54 19.95
C MET A 213 8.10 19.03 18.57
N ILE A 214 8.72 19.88 17.74
CA ILE A 214 9.22 19.47 16.42
C ILE A 214 10.24 18.34 16.58
N LYS A 215 11.22 18.49 17.49
CA LYS A 215 12.19 17.41 17.74
C LYS A 215 11.55 16.10 18.22
N ARG A 216 10.46 16.16 19.00
CA ARG A 216 9.72 14.96 19.44
C ARG A 216 9.07 14.27 18.26
N VAL A 217 8.42 15.03 17.37
CA VAL A 217 7.85 14.52 16.11
C VAL A 217 8.92 13.85 15.26
N LEU A 218 10.06 14.52 15.04
CA LEU A 218 11.16 14.00 14.21
C LEU A 218 11.83 12.74 14.78
N ARG A 219 11.69 12.51 16.09
CA ARG A 219 12.24 11.33 16.79
C ARG A 219 11.18 10.29 17.10
N ALA A 220 9.91 10.54 16.76
CA ALA A 220 8.86 9.59 17.00
C ALA A 220 9.15 8.31 16.20
N PRO A 221 9.15 7.12 16.82
CA PRO A 221 9.50 5.88 16.12
C PRO A 221 8.69 5.68 14.84
N ALA A 222 7.38 5.95 14.89
CA ALA A 222 6.49 5.84 13.75
C ALA A 222 6.86 6.76 12.57
N PHE A 223 7.49 7.92 12.82
CA PHE A 223 7.95 8.82 11.77
C PHE A 223 9.40 8.49 11.36
N ALA A 224 10.27 8.18 12.31
CA ALA A 224 11.66 7.81 12.06
C ALA A 224 11.77 6.57 11.15
N GLU A 225 10.97 5.52 11.39
CA GLU A 225 10.88 4.33 10.53
C GLU A 225 10.60 4.71 9.06
N ILE A 226 9.73 5.69 8.82
CA ILE A 226 9.36 6.14 7.48
C ILE A 226 10.49 6.97 6.84
N CYS A 227 11.23 7.74 7.63
CA CYS A 227 12.41 8.47 7.13
C CYS A 227 13.56 7.52 6.79
N HIS A 228 13.76 6.45 7.57
CA HIS A 228 14.79 5.45 7.33
C HIS A 228 14.53 4.61 6.08
N GLU A 229 13.27 4.26 5.77
CA GLU A 229 12.91 3.59 4.50
C GLU A 229 13.37 4.38 3.24
N ILE A 230 13.54 5.70 3.34
CA ILE A 230 14.02 6.57 2.26
C ILE A 230 15.54 6.76 2.33
N ASN A 231 16.09 6.84 3.53
CA ASN A 231 17.54 6.90 3.72
C ASN A 231 18.24 5.58 3.34
N ASP A 232 17.55 4.45 3.34
CA ASP A 232 18.08 3.18 2.82
C ASP A 232 18.28 3.22 1.29
N ILE A 233 17.41 3.94 0.57
CA ILE A 233 17.59 4.21 -0.87
C ILE A 233 18.75 5.19 -1.07
N LYS A 234 18.83 6.25 -0.25
CA LYS A 234 19.97 7.19 -0.27
C LYS A 234 21.29 6.52 0.10
N GLY A 235 21.29 5.57 1.05
CA GLY A 235 22.47 4.81 1.47
C GLY A 235 22.86 3.74 0.46
N PHE A 236 21.89 3.09 -0.20
CA PHE A 236 22.15 2.20 -1.33
C PHE A 236 22.77 2.93 -2.51
N LEU A 237 22.24 4.10 -2.86
CA LEU A 237 22.80 4.95 -3.92
C LEU A 237 24.13 5.57 -3.50
N GLY A 238 24.23 6.07 -2.27
CA GLY A 238 25.45 6.62 -1.67
C GLY A 238 26.61 5.64 -1.75
N ASN A 239 26.43 4.41 -1.22
CA ASN A 239 27.46 3.37 -1.29
C ASN A 239 27.91 3.02 -2.72
N LYS A 240 27.04 3.20 -3.73
CA LYS A 240 27.38 2.95 -5.14
C LYS A 240 28.08 4.14 -5.79
N PHE A 241 27.74 5.36 -5.39
CA PHE A 241 28.30 6.60 -5.93
C PHE A 241 29.47 7.16 -5.11
N ASP A 242 29.80 6.57 -3.96
CA ASP A 242 30.99 6.89 -3.17
C ASP A 242 32.28 6.69 -3.99
N GLU A 243 32.31 5.69 -4.88
CA GLU A 243 33.42 5.43 -5.81
C GLU A 243 33.61 6.56 -6.83
N VAL A 244 32.57 7.38 -7.08
CA VAL A 244 32.59 8.53 -8.00
C VAL A 244 33.06 9.80 -7.29
N GLY A 245 33.02 9.84 -5.95
CA GLY A 245 33.35 11.03 -5.17
C GLY A 245 32.35 12.18 -5.40
N LEU A 246 31.05 11.86 -5.38
CA LEU A 246 30.00 12.88 -5.45
C LEU A 246 29.96 13.70 -4.16
N THR A 247 29.70 15.00 -4.30
CA THR A 247 29.33 15.85 -3.16
C THR A 247 27.89 15.55 -2.73
N GLU A 248 27.52 15.94 -1.51
CA GLU A 248 26.13 15.78 -1.03
C GLU A 248 25.12 16.49 -1.96
N GLU A 249 25.48 17.65 -2.50
CA GLU A 249 24.63 18.41 -3.44
C GLU A 249 24.43 17.67 -4.78
N GLU A 250 25.50 17.11 -5.34
CA GLU A 250 25.45 16.31 -6.58
C GLU A 250 24.64 15.01 -6.37
N MET A 251 24.75 14.40 -5.18
CA MET A 251 24.00 13.20 -4.83
C MET A 251 22.50 13.48 -4.71
N GLU A 252 22.10 14.60 -4.10
CA GLU A 252 20.68 15.01 -4.01
C GLU A 252 20.08 15.34 -5.39
N GLU A 253 20.86 15.95 -6.30
CA GLU A 253 20.42 16.18 -7.69
C GLU A 253 20.19 14.85 -8.43
N VAL A 254 21.07 13.87 -8.27
CA VAL A 254 20.93 12.52 -8.85
C VAL A 254 19.70 11.79 -8.28
N ILE A 255 19.47 11.86 -6.96
CA ILE A 255 18.30 11.25 -6.31
C ILE A 255 17.00 11.90 -6.81
N SER A 256 16.97 13.23 -6.94
CA SER A 256 15.81 13.96 -7.46
C SER A 256 15.45 13.53 -8.89
N ILE A 257 16.44 13.33 -9.76
CA ILE A 257 16.23 12.82 -11.13
C ILE A 257 15.60 11.41 -11.10
N ILE A 258 16.10 10.52 -10.24
CA ILE A 258 15.58 9.14 -10.09
C ILE A 258 14.14 9.14 -9.54
N GLU A 259 13.85 9.98 -8.54
CA GLU A 259 12.52 10.09 -7.94
C GLU A 259 11.50 10.69 -8.92
N ALA A 260 11.90 11.66 -9.75
CA ALA A 260 11.03 12.30 -10.74
C ALA A 260 10.61 11.35 -11.87
N ILE A 261 11.48 10.41 -12.25
CA ILE A 261 11.24 9.46 -13.35
C ILE A 261 10.44 8.23 -12.87
N GLY A 262 10.56 7.90 -11.58
CA GLY A 262 9.92 6.73 -10.99
C GLY A 262 10.60 5.42 -11.40
N THR A 263 10.42 4.37 -10.61
CA THR A 263 11.15 3.08 -10.74
C THR A 263 10.77 2.23 -11.97
N THR A 264 9.94 2.74 -12.88
CA THR A 264 9.34 1.96 -13.97
C THR A 264 10.05 2.12 -15.32
N ASP A 265 10.75 3.23 -15.55
CA ASP A 265 11.35 3.57 -16.86
C ASP A 265 12.86 3.78 -16.74
N VAL A 266 13.60 2.66 -16.76
CA VAL A 266 15.05 2.61 -16.51
C VAL A 266 15.85 3.29 -17.63
N ASP A 267 15.40 3.16 -18.87
CA ASP A 267 16.08 3.73 -20.04
C ASP A 267 15.95 5.26 -20.05
N ARG A 268 14.80 5.78 -19.61
CA ARG A 268 14.61 7.22 -19.41
C ARG A 268 15.46 7.75 -18.26
N ALA A 269 15.53 7.02 -17.15
CA ALA A 269 16.36 7.38 -16.00
C ALA A 269 17.85 7.45 -16.37
N GLU A 270 18.34 6.47 -17.12
CA GLU A 270 19.72 6.47 -17.62
C GLU A 270 20.00 7.68 -18.52
N LYS A 271 19.12 7.97 -19.48
CA LYS A 271 19.31 9.08 -20.41
C LYS A 271 19.39 10.43 -19.69
N ASP A 272 18.51 10.67 -18.72
CA ASP A 272 18.48 11.93 -17.98
C ASP A 272 19.70 12.04 -17.03
N LEU A 273 20.15 10.93 -16.44
CA LEU A 273 21.37 10.89 -15.61
C LEU A 273 22.66 11.04 -16.43
N LEU A 274 22.71 10.51 -17.66
CA LEU A 274 23.83 10.74 -18.58
C LEU A 274 23.89 12.19 -19.03
N SER A 275 22.73 12.80 -19.34
CA SER A 275 22.65 14.22 -19.67
C SER A 275 23.13 15.10 -18.50
N TYR A 276 22.72 14.76 -17.28
CA TYR A 276 23.20 15.42 -16.06
C TYR A 276 24.72 15.28 -15.88
N ALA A 277 25.26 14.08 -16.07
CA ALA A 277 26.68 13.81 -15.97
C ALA A 277 27.51 14.55 -17.03
N ASP A 278 26.97 14.70 -18.25
CA ASP A 278 27.60 15.46 -19.34
C ASP A 278 27.70 16.96 -19.03
N GLU A 279 26.73 17.51 -18.30
CA GLU A 279 26.69 18.92 -17.89
C GLU A 279 27.54 19.21 -16.66
N LYS A 280 27.53 18.30 -15.67
CA LYS A 280 28.10 18.54 -14.34
C LYS A 280 29.49 17.93 -14.12
N PHE A 281 29.84 16.87 -14.82
CA PHE A 281 31.11 16.15 -14.61
C PHE A 281 32.03 16.23 -15.82
N SER A 282 33.33 16.25 -15.57
CA SER A 282 34.36 16.17 -16.61
C SER A 282 35.48 15.20 -16.23
N GLY A 283 36.22 14.72 -17.24
CA GLY A 283 37.39 13.85 -17.05
C GLY A 283 37.07 12.53 -16.35
N GLU A 284 37.89 12.15 -15.38
CA GLU A 284 37.82 10.87 -14.68
C GLU A 284 36.52 10.69 -13.87
N LYS A 285 35.99 11.78 -13.30
CA LYS A 285 34.74 11.75 -12.51
C LYS A 285 33.54 11.36 -13.38
N LYS A 286 33.48 11.89 -14.61
CA LYS A 286 32.45 11.54 -15.59
C LYS A 286 32.53 10.07 -16.00
N GLN A 287 33.74 9.56 -16.25
CA GLN A 287 33.94 8.14 -16.60
C GLN A 287 33.51 7.21 -15.48
N LYS A 288 33.86 7.51 -14.22
CA LYS A 288 33.42 6.74 -13.04
C LYS A 288 31.91 6.77 -12.88
N PHE A 289 31.28 7.94 -13.03
CA PHE A 289 29.82 8.06 -12.97
C PHE A 289 29.13 7.20 -14.03
N GLN A 290 29.58 7.27 -15.28
CA GLN A 290 29.06 6.46 -16.38
C GLN A 290 29.26 4.96 -16.13
N GLN A 291 30.40 4.55 -15.57
CA GLN A 291 30.68 3.15 -15.24
C GLN A 291 29.76 2.62 -14.13
N VAL A 292 29.53 3.41 -13.07
CA VAL A 292 28.60 3.06 -11.99
C VAL A 292 27.16 2.99 -12.50
N LEU A 293 26.76 3.94 -13.35
CA LEU A 293 25.43 3.96 -13.97
C LEU A 293 25.20 2.73 -14.85
N GLN A 294 26.19 2.36 -15.67
CA GLN A 294 26.12 1.15 -16.51
C GLN A 294 26.01 -0.11 -15.66
N LYS A 295 26.81 -0.23 -14.58
CA LYS A 295 26.75 -1.36 -13.65
C LYS A 295 25.38 -1.47 -12.98
N MET A 296 24.78 -0.34 -12.59
CA MET A 296 23.43 -0.30 -12.04
C MET A 296 22.38 -0.76 -13.06
N LYS A 297 22.50 -0.32 -14.32
CA LYS A 297 21.61 -0.75 -15.41
C LYS A 297 21.71 -2.26 -15.64
N ASP A 298 22.93 -2.79 -15.66
CA ASP A 298 23.17 -4.21 -15.87
C ASP A 298 22.57 -5.04 -14.72
N GLU A 299 22.73 -4.62 -13.47
CA GLU A 299 22.10 -5.29 -12.31
C GLU A 299 20.57 -5.25 -12.38
N VAL A 300 19.97 -4.12 -12.75
CA VAL A 300 18.52 -3.99 -12.90
C VAL A 300 18.01 -4.85 -14.07
N THR A 301 18.76 -4.93 -15.16
CA THR A 301 18.44 -5.76 -16.33
C THR A 301 18.55 -7.25 -16.00
N GLN A 302 19.60 -7.66 -15.29
CA GLN A 302 19.76 -9.01 -14.78
C GLN A 302 18.63 -9.39 -13.82
N LEU A 303 18.20 -8.48 -12.96
CA LEU A 303 17.06 -8.70 -12.07
C LEU A 303 15.75 -8.87 -12.87
N LYS A 304 15.52 -8.05 -13.90
CA LYS A 304 14.39 -8.17 -14.82
C LYS A 304 14.42 -9.51 -15.57
N GLU A 305 15.58 -9.93 -16.06
CA GLU A 305 15.75 -11.23 -16.73
C GLU A 305 15.57 -12.41 -15.77
N ALA A 306 16.12 -12.33 -14.55
CA ALA A 306 15.97 -13.36 -13.54
C ALA A 306 14.49 -13.51 -13.15
N PHE A 307 13.78 -12.39 -13.01
CA PHE A 307 12.35 -12.37 -12.82
C PHE A 307 11.59 -12.93 -14.04
N GLY A 308 12.00 -12.59 -15.26
CA GLY A 308 11.44 -13.14 -16.49
C GLY A 308 11.64 -14.65 -16.60
N LYS A 309 12.85 -15.16 -16.33
CA LYS A 309 13.19 -16.59 -16.29
C LYS A 309 12.45 -17.32 -15.18
N LEU A 310 12.26 -16.68 -14.01
CA LEU A 310 11.42 -17.20 -12.94
C LEU A 310 9.97 -17.35 -13.42
N MET A 311 9.43 -16.33 -14.11
CA MET A 311 8.07 -16.37 -14.67
C MET A 311 7.94 -17.37 -15.82
N GLU A 312 8.98 -17.54 -16.64
CA GLU A 312 9.00 -18.52 -17.74
C GLU A 312 9.14 -19.96 -17.21
N SER A 313 9.95 -20.17 -16.16
CA SER A 313 10.03 -21.45 -15.44
C SER A 313 8.69 -21.78 -14.76
N PHE A 314 8.03 -20.77 -14.19
CA PHE A 314 6.69 -20.89 -13.64
C PHE A 314 5.67 -21.26 -14.75
N SER A 315 5.78 -20.65 -15.93
CA SER A 315 4.95 -20.95 -17.10
C SER A 315 5.18 -22.36 -17.65
N LYS A 316 6.44 -22.81 -17.80
CA LYS A 316 6.78 -24.16 -18.27
C LYS A 316 6.41 -25.26 -17.26
N SER A 317 6.45 -24.96 -15.97
CA SER A 317 5.93 -25.84 -14.92
C SER A 317 4.41 -26.00 -14.99
N LEU A 318 3.68 -24.93 -15.37
CA LEU A 318 2.24 -24.94 -15.55
C LEU A 318 1.79 -25.58 -16.87
N PHE A 319 2.61 -25.54 -17.92
CA PHE A 319 2.32 -26.08 -19.25
C PHE A 319 3.36 -27.14 -19.65
N ASN A 320 3.40 -28.25 -18.94
CA ASN A 320 4.16 -29.43 -19.35
C ASN A 320 3.24 -30.36 -20.17
N PRO A 321 3.38 -30.46 -21.51
CA PRO A 321 2.49 -31.25 -22.36
C PRO A 321 2.68 -32.77 -22.19
N ASP A 322 3.72 -33.23 -21.50
CA ASP A 322 4.05 -34.65 -21.32
C ASP A 322 3.45 -35.30 -20.05
N ARG A 323 2.53 -34.64 -19.34
CA ARG A 323 1.67 -35.37 -18.40
C ARG A 323 0.59 -36.10 -19.19
N ASN A 324 0.98 -37.28 -19.64
CA ASN A 324 0.18 -38.38 -20.15
C ASN A 324 -1.29 -38.25 -19.71
N LEU A 325 -2.12 -37.72 -20.61
CA LEU A 325 -3.56 -37.77 -20.55
C LEU A 325 -3.93 -39.25 -20.62
N GLY A 326 -4.08 -39.88 -19.46
CA GLY A 326 -4.83 -41.12 -19.37
C GLY A 326 -6.20 -40.90 -19.99
N SER A 327 -6.55 -41.79 -20.92
CA SER A 327 -7.86 -41.97 -21.54
C SER A 327 -8.99 -41.43 -20.67
N TRP A 328 -9.51 -40.26 -21.05
CA TRP A 328 -10.83 -39.85 -20.61
C TRP A 328 -11.78 -40.44 -21.64
N ASP A 329 -12.38 -41.57 -21.28
CA ASP A 329 -13.54 -42.10 -21.99
C ASP A 329 -14.63 -41.01 -22.04
N ASP A 330 -15.26 -40.89 -23.20
CA ASP A 330 -16.30 -39.91 -23.50
C ASP A 330 -17.46 -39.99 -22.48
N PRO A 331 -17.84 -38.89 -21.81
CA PRO A 331 -18.98 -38.86 -20.90
C PRO A 331 -20.33 -38.67 -21.62
N GLU A 332 -20.40 -38.84 -22.95
CA GLU A 332 -21.64 -38.66 -23.71
C GLU A 332 -22.61 -39.87 -23.64
N GLU A 333 -22.21 -41.02 -23.09
CA GLU A 333 -23.11 -42.19 -22.94
C GLU A 333 -23.88 -42.26 -21.60
N GLU A 334 -23.55 -41.46 -20.58
CA GLU A 334 -24.27 -41.50 -19.29
C GLU A 334 -25.48 -40.56 -19.22
N GLU A 335 -25.64 -39.61 -20.14
CA GLU A 335 -26.76 -38.65 -20.11
C GLU A 335 -28.03 -39.15 -20.84
N GLU A 336 -27.96 -40.21 -21.64
CA GLU A 336 -29.14 -40.85 -22.25
C GLU A 336 -29.81 -41.89 -21.32
N ASN A 337 -29.05 -42.60 -20.48
CA ASN A 337 -29.63 -43.61 -19.58
C ASN A 337 -30.42 -43.04 -18.40
N LEU A 338 -30.18 -41.79 -17.99
CA LEU A 338 -30.91 -41.14 -16.89
C LEU A 338 -32.24 -40.53 -17.33
N LYS A 339 -32.45 -40.25 -18.62
CA LYS A 339 -33.70 -39.67 -19.15
C LYS A 339 -34.77 -40.70 -19.49
N ASP A 340 -34.41 -41.98 -19.60
CA ASP A 340 -35.36 -43.07 -19.83
C ASP A 340 -35.87 -43.70 -18.51
N GLN A 341 -35.14 -43.54 -17.40
CA GLN A 341 -35.60 -44.02 -16.10
C GLN A 341 -36.73 -43.14 -15.51
N GLU A 342 -36.74 -41.83 -15.75
CA GLU A 342 -37.78 -40.91 -15.24
C GLU A 342 -39.10 -40.94 -16.03
N ARG A 343 -39.16 -41.55 -17.22
CA ARG A 343 -40.42 -41.68 -17.99
C ARG A 343 -41.25 -42.92 -17.64
N HIS A 344 -40.71 -43.84 -16.86
CA HIS A 344 -41.39 -45.11 -16.58
C HIS A 344 -42.27 -45.07 -15.32
N ASP A 345 -42.06 -44.10 -14.42
CA ASP A 345 -42.78 -44.01 -13.13
C ASP A 345 -44.07 -43.15 -13.21
N ASP A 346 -44.22 -42.31 -14.23
CA ASP A 346 -45.42 -41.45 -14.38
C ASP A 346 -46.62 -42.17 -15.03
N HIS A 347 -46.42 -43.38 -15.58
CA HIS A 347 -47.48 -44.08 -16.31
C HIS A 347 -48.27 -45.11 -15.48
N GLU A 348 -47.87 -45.38 -14.24
CA GLU A 348 -48.53 -46.38 -13.38
C GLU A 348 -49.59 -45.78 -12.43
N ASN A 349 -49.66 -44.44 -12.29
CA ASN A 349 -50.55 -43.78 -11.32
C ASN A 349 -51.87 -43.23 -11.90
N ALA A 350 -52.21 -43.59 -13.15
CA ALA A 350 -53.39 -43.05 -13.86
C ALA A 350 -54.49 -44.08 -14.16
N LYS A 351 -54.45 -45.29 -13.57
CA LYS A 351 -55.45 -46.35 -13.84
C LYS A 351 -56.52 -46.56 -12.75
N ASP A 352 -56.49 -45.85 -11.63
CA ASP A 352 -57.38 -46.14 -10.49
C ASP A 352 -58.53 -45.14 -10.27
N HIS A 353 -58.84 -44.28 -11.23
CA HIS A 353 -59.95 -43.31 -11.11
C HIS A 353 -60.88 -43.27 -12.33
N GLU A 354 -61.49 -44.41 -12.67
CA GLU A 354 -62.66 -44.42 -13.55
C GLU A 354 -63.62 -45.61 -13.28
N GLU A 355 -64.02 -45.81 -12.03
CA GLU A 355 -65.27 -46.51 -11.70
C GLU A 355 -65.88 -45.89 -10.43
N LEU A 356 -66.89 -45.00 -10.63
CA LEU A 356 -68.09 -44.81 -9.79
C LEU A 356 -68.99 -43.69 -10.32
#